data_AF-A0A9K3JY70-F1
#
_entry.id   AF-A0A9K3JY70-F1
#
_cell.length_a   1.000
_cell.length_b   1.000
_cell.length_c   1.000
_cell.angle_alpha   90.00
_cell.angle_beta   90.00
_cell.angle_gamma   90.00
#
_symmetry.space_group_name_H-M   'P 1'
#
loop_
_entity.id
_entity.type
_entity.pdbx_description
1 polymer ?
#
loop_
_entity_poly.entity_id
_entity_poly.type
_entity_poly.pdbx_seq_one_letter_code
_entity_poly.pdbx_strand_id
1 'polypeptide(L)'
;MLEKTHYLLYIYDLMKKELLSSTDPNCPEAFLVEVYQRSYDLCMQLYQKEILTKNSYLNIYGLYDADLNGQQLAIVAGLCEWRDVIAHSKDESTSYILSNKVLIEIAKKMPVTTRKLQHLLKSRDPYNERNLGSIVGIIKHSMQNGASFKAAAKKIVEDDY
;
A
#
# COMPACT_ATOMS: atom_id res chain seq x y z
N MET A 1 -1.23 -28.26 5.76
CA MET A 1 -0.04 -27.63 5.13
C MET A 1 0.32 -28.27 3.79
N LEU A 2 0.09 -29.59 3.58
CA LEU A 2 0.35 -30.28 2.29
C LEU A 2 -0.65 -29.98 1.16
N GLU A 3 -1.88 -29.56 1.45
CA GLU A 3 -2.93 -29.40 0.41
C GLU A 3 -2.57 -28.37 -0.67
N LYS A 4 -1.83 -27.30 -0.31
CA LYS A 4 -1.49 -26.21 -1.26
C LYS A 4 -0.61 -26.66 -2.42
N THR A 5 0.18 -27.71 -2.25
CA THR A 5 1.09 -28.21 -3.29
C THR A 5 0.73 -29.61 -3.76
N HIS A 6 -0.10 -30.35 -3.01
CA HIS A 6 -0.44 -31.75 -3.30
C HIS A 6 -1.03 -31.94 -4.70
N TYR A 7 -1.87 -31.01 -5.15
CA TYR A 7 -2.54 -31.11 -6.45
C TYR A 7 -1.81 -30.35 -7.57
N LEU A 8 -0.67 -29.72 -7.31
CA LEU A 8 -0.05 -28.81 -8.27
C LEU A 8 0.42 -29.53 -9.55
N LEU A 9 0.98 -30.74 -9.41
CA LEU A 9 1.38 -31.57 -10.56
C LEU A 9 0.17 -32.04 -11.38
N TYR A 10 -0.92 -32.42 -10.70
CA TYR A 10 -2.16 -32.80 -11.37
C TYR A 10 -2.77 -31.61 -12.14
N ILE A 11 -2.79 -30.43 -11.53
CA ILE A 11 -3.26 -29.20 -12.18
C ILE A 11 -2.35 -28.86 -13.37
N TYR A 12 -1.04 -28.98 -13.23
CA TYR A 12 -0.10 -28.76 -14.34
C TYR A 12 -0.40 -29.67 -15.54
N ASP A 13 -0.63 -30.98 -15.30
CA ASP A 13 -0.95 -31.92 -16.37
C ASP A 13 -2.29 -31.60 -17.06
N LEU A 14 -3.30 -31.19 -16.29
CA LEU A 14 -4.59 -30.76 -16.84
C LEU A 14 -4.45 -29.49 -17.69
N MET A 15 -3.82 -28.45 -17.15
CA MET A 15 -3.62 -27.18 -17.85
C MET A 15 -2.79 -27.37 -19.12
N LYS A 16 -1.76 -28.22 -19.08
CA LYS A 16 -0.95 -28.54 -20.26
C LYS A 16 -1.78 -29.22 -21.36
N LYS A 17 -2.63 -30.18 -20.99
CA LYS A 17 -3.53 -30.85 -21.96
C LYS A 17 -4.53 -29.88 -22.57
N GLU A 18 -5.11 -28.99 -21.76
CA GLU A 18 -6.06 -27.98 -22.20
C GLU A 18 -5.40 -27.00 -23.19
N LEU A 19 -4.22 -26.46 -22.86
CA LEU A 19 -3.46 -25.57 -23.75
C LEU A 19 -3.13 -26.23 -25.09
N LEU A 20 -2.71 -27.49 -25.09
CA LEU A 20 -2.43 -28.25 -26.32
C LEU A 20 -3.70 -28.50 -27.15
N SER A 21 -4.86 -28.67 -26.50
CA SER A 21 -6.14 -28.87 -27.19
C SER A 21 -6.73 -27.60 -27.79
N SER A 22 -6.38 -26.42 -27.24
CA SER A 22 -6.88 -25.12 -27.68
C SER A 22 -5.99 -24.45 -28.73
N THR A 23 -4.91 -25.08 -29.16
CA THR A 23 -3.92 -24.48 -30.07
C THR A 23 -4.24 -24.73 -31.55
N ASP A 24 -3.89 -23.78 -32.43
CA ASP A 24 -3.98 -23.91 -33.89
C ASP A 24 -3.21 -25.15 -34.38
N PRO A 25 -3.79 -26.01 -35.25
CA PRO A 25 -3.13 -27.19 -35.79
C PRO A 25 -1.82 -26.91 -36.54
N ASN A 26 -1.58 -25.67 -36.98
CA ASN A 26 -0.32 -25.28 -37.62
C ASN A 26 0.82 -24.97 -36.64
N CYS A 27 0.52 -24.70 -35.37
CA CYS A 27 1.55 -24.41 -34.35
C CYS A 27 1.10 -24.85 -32.94
N PRO A 28 0.97 -26.16 -32.69
CA PRO A 28 0.34 -26.74 -31.49
C PRO A 28 1.01 -26.39 -30.15
N GLU A 29 2.22 -25.84 -30.17
CA GLU A 29 3.01 -25.52 -28.97
C GLU A 29 3.03 -24.02 -28.63
N ALA A 30 2.45 -23.14 -29.46
CA ALA A 30 2.56 -21.69 -29.33
C ALA A 30 2.14 -21.17 -27.94
N PHE A 31 0.99 -21.61 -27.43
CA PHE A 31 0.51 -21.20 -26.09
C PHE A 31 1.34 -21.79 -24.94
N LEU A 32 1.86 -23.01 -25.11
CA LEU A 32 2.71 -23.63 -24.10
C LEU A 32 4.06 -22.89 -23.98
N VAL A 33 4.66 -22.54 -25.12
CA VAL A 33 5.88 -21.73 -25.19
C VAL A 33 5.65 -20.35 -24.57
N GLU A 34 4.51 -19.71 -24.84
CA GLU A 34 4.17 -18.42 -24.22
C GLU A 34 4.06 -18.52 -22.69
N VAL A 35 3.41 -19.55 -22.16
CA VAL A 35 3.30 -19.76 -20.70
C VAL A 35 4.68 -19.97 -20.07
N TYR A 36 5.55 -20.75 -20.71
CA TYR A 36 6.93 -20.93 -20.22
C TYR A 36 7.73 -19.64 -20.29
N GLN A 37 7.59 -18.85 -21.36
CA GLN A 37 8.26 -17.56 -21.49
C GLN A 37 7.83 -16.61 -20.37
N ARG A 38 6.53 -16.47 -20.13
CA ARG A 38 6.02 -15.64 -19.02
C ARG A 38 6.48 -16.15 -17.66
N SER A 39 6.54 -17.47 -17.48
CA SER A 39 7.04 -18.08 -16.24
C SER A 39 8.53 -17.79 -16.03
N TYR A 40 9.32 -17.85 -17.11
CA TYR A 40 10.73 -17.46 -17.10
C TYR A 40 10.89 -15.98 -16.74
N ASP A 41 10.12 -15.10 -17.38
CA ASP A 41 10.15 -13.67 -17.10
C ASP A 41 9.81 -13.36 -15.63
N LEU A 42 8.86 -14.09 -15.04
CA LEU A 42 8.55 -14.02 -13.61
C LEU A 42 9.72 -14.49 -12.74
N CYS A 43 10.37 -15.60 -13.08
CA CYS A 43 11.54 -16.10 -12.35
C CYS A 43 12.75 -15.15 -12.45
N MET A 44 12.82 -14.32 -13.50
CA MET A 44 13.86 -13.30 -13.68
C MET A 44 13.60 -12.01 -12.91
N GLN A 45 12.43 -11.86 -12.28
CA GLN A 45 12.15 -10.68 -11.45
C GLN A 45 13.07 -10.65 -10.23
N LEU A 46 13.81 -9.55 -10.09
CA LEU A 46 14.64 -9.30 -8.92
C LEU A 46 13.82 -8.62 -7.84
N TYR A 47 13.95 -9.10 -6.60
CA TYR A 47 13.39 -8.39 -5.47
C TYR A 47 14.06 -7.02 -5.34
N GLN A 48 13.24 -5.98 -5.40
CA GLN A 48 13.65 -4.62 -5.12
C GLN A 48 12.99 -4.18 -3.82
N LYS A 49 13.81 -3.68 -2.88
CA LYS A 49 13.30 -3.10 -1.64
C LYS A 49 12.38 -1.92 -1.97
N GLU A 50 11.23 -1.86 -1.32
CA GLU A 50 10.31 -0.72 -1.45
C GLU A 50 11.00 0.56 -0.96
N ILE A 51 11.11 1.55 -1.85
CA ILE A 51 11.67 2.86 -1.52
C ILE A 51 10.52 3.86 -1.43
N LEU A 52 10.37 4.49 -0.27
CA LEU A 52 9.40 5.57 -0.11
C LEU A 52 9.78 6.75 -1.01
N THR A 53 8.98 6.99 -2.03
CA THR A 53 9.10 8.10 -2.96
C THR A 53 8.17 9.23 -2.53
N LYS A 54 8.43 10.46 -3.00
CA LYS A 54 7.58 11.63 -2.70
C LYS A 54 6.09 11.41 -2.98
N ASN A 55 5.73 10.55 -3.94
CA ASN A 55 4.35 10.26 -4.32
C ASN A 55 3.80 8.95 -3.74
N SER A 56 4.59 8.19 -2.95
CA SER A 56 4.17 6.88 -2.43
C SER A 56 2.93 6.96 -1.53
N TYR A 57 2.67 8.13 -0.93
CA TYR A 57 1.46 8.35 -0.14
C TYR A 57 0.17 8.29 -0.96
N LEU A 58 0.23 8.45 -2.30
CA LEU A 58 -0.93 8.36 -3.19
C LEU A 58 -1.40 6.91 -3.39
N ASN A 59 -0.53 5.93 -3.19
CA ASN A 59 -0.85 4.51 -3.40
C ASN A 59 -1.56 3.86 -2.19
N ILE A 60 -1.98 4.67 -1.22
CA ILE A 60 -2.71 4.17 -0.05
C ILE A 60 -4.12 3.78 -0.46
N TYR A 61 -4.48 2.52 -0.22
CA TYR A 61 -5.83 2.03 -0.45
C TYR A 61 -6.88 2.85 0.32
N GLY A 62 -7.90 3.33 -0.39
CA GLY A 62 -9.00 4.14 0.15
C GLY A 62 -8.69 5.64 0.28
N LEU A 63 -7.56 6.12 -0.27
CA LEU A 63 -7.22 7.54 -0.29
C LEU A 63 -8.09 8.33 -1.29
N TYR A 64 -8.34 7.76 -2.47
CA TYR A 64 -9.17 8.36 -3.52
C TYR A 64 -10.61 8.52 -3.04
N ASP A 65 -11.20 7.46 -2.45
CA ASP A 65 -12.54 7.49 -1.85
C ASP A 65 -12.69 8.45 -0.64
N ALA A 66 -11.60 9.03 -0.13
CA ALA A 66 -11.62 9.77 1.13
C ALA A 66 -11.85 11.29 0.97
N ASP A 67 -11.89 11.82 -0.26
CA ASP A 67 -12.11 13.24 -0.58
C ASP A 67 -11.28 14.20 0.30
N LEU A 68 -9.97 13.95 0.37
CA LEU A 68 -9.08 14.68 1.26
C LEU A 68 -8.70 16.05 0.72
N ASN A 69 -8.76 17.07 1.56
CA ASN A 69 -8.26 18.40 1.23
C ASN A 69 -6.72 18.48 1.24
N GLY A 70 -6.13 19.56 0.71
CA GLY A 70 -4.67 19.72 0.66
C GLY A 70 -3.96 19.67 2.02
N GLN A 71 -4.57 20.13 3.11
CA GLN A 71 -4.00 20.01 4.46
C GLN A 71 -4.06 18.56 4.97
N GLN A 72 -5.17 17.87 4.73
CA GLN A 72 -5.36 16.47 5.08
C GLN A 72 -4.38 15.58 4.29
N LEU A 73 -4.18 15.86 3.00
CA LEU A 73 -3.21 15.16 2.16
C LEU A 73 -1.76 15.39 2.63
N ALA A 74 -1.43 16.60 3.09
CA ALA A 74 -0.13 16.89 3.70
C ALA A 74 0.09 16.11 5.00
N ILE A 75 -0.97 15.90 5.78
CA ILE A 75 -0.93 15.06 6.99
C ILE A 75 -0.71 13.60 6.62
N VAL A 76 -1.42 13.09 5.60
CA VAL A 76 -1.20 11.73 5.08
C VAL A 76 0.26 11.53 4.67
N ALA A 77 0.82 12.45 3.87
CA ALA A 77 2.20 12.38 3.43
C ALA A 77 3.20 12.35 4.60
N GLY A 78 3.07 13.27 5.56
CA GLY A 78 3.96 13.32 6.74
C GLY A 78 3.83 12.10 7.66
N LEU A 79 2.60 11.58 7.83
CA LEU A 79 2.39 10.36 8.61
C LEU A 79 2.92 9.11 7.90
N CYS A 80 2.86 9.04 6.57
CA CYS A 80 3.44 7.95 5.80
C CYS A 80 4.96 7.90 5.93
N GLU A 81 5.62 9.04 5.83
CA GLU A 81 7.08 9.12 6.00
C GLU A 81 7.49 8.70 7.42
N TRP A 82 6.82 9.22 8.44
CA TRP A 82 7.07 8.83 9.83
C TRP A 82 6.84 7.33 10.05
N ARG A 83 5.74 6.79 9.51
CA ARG A 83 5.39 5.37 9.62
C ARG A 83 6.46 4.49 8.99
N ASP A 84 6.99 4.89 7.84
CA ASP A 84 8.02 4.14 7.11
C ASP A 84 9.37 4.13 7.84
N VAL A 85 9.82 5.29 8.33
CA VAL A 85 11.04 5.40 9.14
C VAL A 85 10.96 4.50 10.37
N ILE A 86 9.80 4.52 11.02
CA ILE A 86 9.56 3.72 12.21
C ILE A 86 9.49 2.23 11.90
N ALA A 87 8.73 1.83 10.88
CA ALA A 87 8.59 0.46 10.41
C ALA A 87 9.97 -0.15 10.11
N HIS A 88 10.80 0.57 9.35
CA HIS A 88 12.18 0.16 9.04
C HIS A 88 13.07 0.09 10.28
N SER A 89 12.93 1.02 11.23
CA SER A 89 13.74 1.01 12.46
C SER A 89 13.43 -0.17 13.39
N LYS A 90 12.23 -0.74 13.26
CA LYS A 90 11.71 -1.81 14.12
C LYS A 90 11.60 -3.16 13.43
N ASP A 91 11.89 -3.22 12.13
CA ASP A 91 11.67 -4.41 11.29
C ASP A 91 10.22 -4.90 11.34
N GLU A 92 9.29 -3.94 11.37
CA GLU A 92 7.85 -4.20 11.45
C GLU A 92 7.14 -3.69 10.20
N SER A 93 6.00 -4.29 9.86
CA SER A 93 5.21 -3.82 8.72
C SER A 93 4.58 -2.43 8.98
N THR A 94 4.47 -1.60 7.95
CA THR A 94 3.82 -0.28 8.05
C THR A 94 2.37 -0.37 8.56
N SER A 95 1.65 -1.42 8.17
CA SER A 95 0.28 -1.71 8.63
C SER A 95 0.20 -2.03 10.13
N TYR A 96 1.25 -2.61 10.71
CA TYR A 96 1.34 -2.89 12.15
C TYR A 96 1.51 -1.59 12.95
N ILE A 97 2.40 -0.70 12.51
CA ILE A 97 2.63 0.61 13.15
C ILE A 97 1.36 1.48 13.10
N LEU A 98 0.81 1.67 11.89
CA LEU A 98 -0.39 2.47 11.70
C LEU A 98 -1.14 2.02 10.43
N SER A 99 -2.28 1.36 10.64
CA SER A 99 -3.15 0.91 9.55
C SER A 99 -3.64 2.07 8.67
N ASN A 100 -3.82 1.80 7.37
CA ASN A 100 -4.29 2.80 6.39
C ASN A 100 -5.61 3.46 6.81
N LYS A 101 -6.56 2.68 7.35
CA LYS A 101 -7.85 3.19 7.83
C LYS A 101 -7.69 4.24 8.94
N VAL A 102 -6.84 3.95 9.92
CA VAL A 102 -6.59 4.87 11.04
C VAL A 102 -5.82 6.11 10.57
N LEU A 103 -4.87 5.93 9.65
CA LEU A 103 -4.12 7.03 9.04
C LEU A 103 -5.07 8.03 8.35
N ILE A 104 -6.01 7.53 7.54
CA ILE A 104 -7.03 8.37 6.87
C ILE A 104 -7.94 9.05 7.89
N GLU A 105 -8.39 8.34 8.93
CA GLU A 105 -9.22 8.92 10.00
C GLU A 105 -8.51 10.04 10.77
N ILE A 106 -7.21 9.89 11.05
CA ILE A 106 -6.37 10.92 11.66
C ILE A 106 -6.27 12.12 10.74
N ALA A 107 -6.02 11.91 9.44
CA ALA A 107 -5.98 12.99 8.46
C ALA A 107 -7.32 13.73 8.41
N LYS A 108 -8.46 13.03 8.37
CA LYS A 108 -9.80 13.65 8.36
C LYS A 108 -10.06 14.51 9.59
N LYS A 109 -9.71 14.03 10.78
CA LYS A 109 -10.03 14.69 12.07
C LYS A 109 -8.98 15.70 12.55
N MET A 110 -7.77 15.68 11.99
CA MET A 110 -6.65 16.58 12.31
C MET A 110 -6.47 16.84 13.82
N PRO A 111 -6.20 15.81 14.65
CA PRO A 111 -6.10 15.97 16.09
C PRO A 111 -4.83 16.74 16.50
N VAL A 112 -5.00 17.98 16.96
CA VAL A 112 -3.90 18.83 17.45
C VAL A 112 -3.48 18.55 18.91
N THR A 113 -4.17 17.64 19.59
CA THR A 113 -3.95 17.30 21.01
C THR A 113 -3.77 15.79 21.15
N THR A 114 -2.82 15.38 22.00
CA THR A 114 -2.51 13.96 22.27
C THR A 114 -3.73 13.16 22.73
N ARG A 115 -4.60 13.76 23.58
CA ARG A 115 -5.87 13.13 24.02
C ARG A 115 -6.82 12.81 22.87
N LYS A 116 -6.97 13.72 21.90
CA LYS A 116 -7.83 13.50 20.72
C LYS A 116 -7.27 12.39 19.85
N LEU A 117 -5.95 12.37 19.66
CA LEU A 117 -5.26 11.32 18.91
C LEU A 117 -5.41 9.96 19.60
N GLN A 118 -5.26 9.90 20.92
CA GLN A 118 -5.43 8.67 21.70
C GLN A 118 -6.84 8.07 21.56
N HIS A 119 -7.88 8.90 21.48
CA HIS A 119 -9.24 8.42 21.25
C HIS A 119 -9.43 7.82 19.83
N LEU A 120 -8.64 8.23 18.84
CA LEU A 120 -8.71 7.68 17.48
C LEU A 120 -7.96 6.36 17.34
N LEU A 121 -6.91 6.19 18.13
CA LEU A 121 -6.16 4.95 18.26
C LEU A 121 -6.96 4.01 19.17
N LYS A 122 -7.92 3.29 18.56
CA LYS A 122 -8.87 2.40 19.26
C LYS A 122 -8.16 1.34 20.12
N SER A 123 -6.90 1.01 19.83
CA SER A 123 -6.03 0.15 20.63
C SER A 123 -5.04 0.97 21.46
N ARG A 124 -4.96 0.66 22.76
CA ARG A 124 -3.84 1.10 23.62
C ARG A 124 -2.60 0.27 23.33
N ASP A 125 -2.09 0.40 22.11
CA ASP A 125 -0.77 -0.14 21.82
C ASP A 125 0.26 0.71 22.57
N PRO A 126 1.05 0.13 23.49
CA PRO A 126 2.10 0.86 24.22
C PRO A 126 3.06 1.57 23.27
N TYR A 127 3.18 1.08 22.03
CA TYR A 127 4.00 1.66 20.98
C TYR A 127 3.48 3.03 20.53
N ASN A 128 2.19 3.12 20.24
CA ASN A 128 1.57 4.35 19.77
C ASN A 128 1.49 5.40 20.89
N GLU A 129 1.33 4.97 22.14
CA GLU A 129 1.30 5.87 23.31
C GLU A 129 2.62 6.65 23.49
N ARG A 130 3.77 6.01 23.26
CA ARG A 130 5.08 6.66 23.35
C ARG A 130 5.31 7.69 22.24
N ASN A 131 4.68 7.49 21.09
CA ASN A 131 4.90 8.30 19.90
C ASN A 131 3.84 9.41 19.69
N LEU A 132 2.80 9.49 20.54
CA LEU A 132 1.72 10.49 20.42
C LEU A 132 2.24 11.92 20.27
N GLY A 133 3.27 12.29 21.03
CA GLY A 133 3.87 13.63 20.97
C GLY A 133 4.49 13.94 19.60
N SER A 134 5.23 12.96 19.05
CA SER A 134 5.86 13.07 17.73
C SER A 134 4.79 13.18 16.63
N ILE A 135 3.78 12.30 16.67
CA ILE A 135 2.66 12.30 15.69
C ILE A 135 1.92 13.65 15.71
N VAL A 136 1.61 14.19 16.88
CA VAL A 136 0.95 15.51 17.00
C VAL A 136 1.84 16.63 16.45
N GLY A 137 3.16 16.56 16.67
CA GLY A 137 4.12 17.50 16.09
C GLY A 137 4.11 17.48 14.57
N ILE A 138 4.09 16.28 13.98
CA ILE A 138 4.04 16.07 12.53
C ILE A 138 2.74 16.60 11.95
N ILE A 139 1.59 16.33 12.58
CA ILE A 139 0.29 16.87 12.15
C ILE A 139 0.33 18.40 12.10
N LYS A 140 0.85 19.05 13.15
CA LYS A 140 0.95 20.52 13.19
C LYS A 140 1.85 21.07 12.08
N HIS A 141 2.99 20.43 11.83
CA HIS A 141 3.90 20.82 10.76
C HIS A 141 3.27 20.61 9.37
N SER A 142 2.64 19.46 9.13
CA SER A 142 1.94 19.15 7.89
C SER A 142 0.78 20.12 7.59
N MET A 143 0.05 20.59 8.61
CA MET A 143 -1.01 21.59 8.42
C MET A 143 -0.50 22.92 7.84
N GLN A 144 0.72 23.33 8.22
CA GLN A 144 1.36 24.55 7.70
C GLN A 144 1.77 24.37 6.23
N ASN A 145 2.18 23.16 5.85
CA ASN A 145 2.59 22.82 4.48
C ASN A 145 1.41 22.47 3.55
N GLY A 146 0.15 22.53 4.01
CA GLY A 146 -1.00 22.13 3.21
C GLY A 146 -1.19 22.89 1.88
N ALA A 147 -0.57 24.05 1.72
CA ALA A 147 -0.61 24.83 0.48
C ALA A 147 0.07 24.11 -0.71
N SER A 148 1.17 23.38 -0.49
CA SER A 148 1.89 22.66 -1.55
C SER A 148 1.12 21.45 -2.07
N PHE A 149 0.23 20.89 -1.26
CA PHE A 149 -0.55 19.70 -1.58
C PHE A 149 -1.92 20.00 -2.18
N LYS A 150 -2.34 21.28 -2.26
CA LYS A 150 -3.61 21.67 -2.89
C LYS A 150 -3.73 21.26 -4.35
N ALA A 151 -2.64 21.40 -5.11
CA ALA A 151 -2.61 21.00 -6.52
C ALA A 151 -2.71 19.46 -6.67
N ALA A 152 -2.06 18.71 -5.77
CA ALA A 152 -2.14 17.25 -5.76
C ALA A 152 -3.55 16.76 -5.38
N ALA A 153 -4.18 17.38 -4.37
CA ALA A 153 -5.54 17.05 -3.96
C ALA A 153 -6.58 17.28 -5.08
N LYS A 154 -6.40 18.33 -5.90
CA LYS A 154 -7.28 18.56 -7.06
C LYS A 154 -7.13 17.50 -8.15
N LYS A 155 -5.89 17.06 -8.43
CA LYS A 155 -5.64 16.01 -9.43
C LYS A 155 -6.28 14.67 -9.05
N ILE A 156 -6.23 14.30 -7.78
CA ILE A 156 -6.88 13.08 -7.27
C ILE A 156 -8.39 13.07 -7.58
N VAL A 157 -9.04 14.21 -7.44
CA VAL A 157 -10.49 14.37 -7.71
C VAL A 157 -10.78 14.40 -9.22
N GLU A 158 -9.85 14.88 -10.04
CA GLU A 158 -10.00 14.95 -11.50
C GLU A 158 -9.77 13.59 -12.19
N ASP A 159 -8.87 12.74 -11.67
CA ASP A 159 -8.56 11.42 -12.25
C ASP A 159 -9.66 10.36 -11.97
N ASP A 160 -10.61 10.65 -11.09
CA ASP A 160 -11.82 9.81 -10.82
C ASP A 160 -12.99 10.10 -11.80
N TYR A 161 -12.84 11.04 -12.75
CA TYR A 161 -13.85 11.42 -13.76
C TYR A 161 -13.46 11.10 -15.20
#